data_AF-V7H3T2-F1
#
_entry.id   AF-V7H3T2-F1
#
_cell.length_a   1.000
_cell.length_b   1.000
_cell.length_c   1.000
_cell.angle_alpha   90.00
_cell.angle_beta   90.00
_cell.angle_gamma   90.00
#
_symmetry.space_group_name_H-M   'P 1'
#
loop_
_entity.id
_entity.type
_entity.pdbx_description
1 polymer ?
#
loop_
_entity_poly.entity_id
_entity_poly.type
_entity_poly.pdbx_seq_one_letter_code
_entity_poly.pdbx_strand_id
1 'polypeptide(L)'
;MALGHMIRASGLDTMVGKTEFSECAPDTKACGPGDLRFGVANPVGAVCSSACTMVLAGGVRRLADSRAFVGIHRIMLPTAKKIHGKKTIVLVPIPKWYERKVDSYFTEMKAGSWIVSAMQKIPDDSIRYLVTYELLDLNLITETGHGDTRTSIDICKTTPPAGNCRTVRQ
;
A
#
# COMPACT_ATOMS: atom_id res chain seq x y z
N MET A 1 3.70 4.08 9.05
CA MET A 1 2.65 4.82 9.80
C MET A 1 2.65 6.31 9.46
N ALA A 2 3.78 7.03 9.53
CA ALA A 2 3.82 8.48 9.21
C ALA A 2 3.13 8.85 7.87
N LEU A 3 3.42 8.10 6.81
CA LEU A 3 2.77 8.29 5.51
C LEU A 3 1.23 8.20 5.57
N GLY A 4 0.70 7.21 6.29
CA GLY A 4 -0.76 7.07 6.41
C GLY A 4 -1.40 8.18 7.26
N HIS A 5 -0.72 8.71 8.27
CA HIS A 5 -1.20 9.91 8.97
C HIS A 5 -1.24 11.13 8.03
N MET A 6 -0.22 11.32 7.18
CA MET A 6 -0.21 12.42 6.20
C MET A 6 -1.35 12.29 5.19
N ILE A 7 -1.59 11.07 4.67
CA ILE A 7 -2.71 10.76 3.78
C ILE A 7 -4.04 11.10 4.45
N ARG A 8 -4.25 10.58 5.67
CA ARG A 8 -5.48 10.79 6.45
C ARG A 8 -5.73 12.28 6.71
N ALA A 9 -4.71 12.99 7.19
CA ALA A 9 -4.79 14.42 7.52
C ALA A 9 -5.10 15.28 6.28
N SER A 10 -4.64 14.85 5.11
CA SER A 10 -4.88 15.52 3.83
C SER A 10 -6.23 15.15 3.19
N GLY A 11 -6.99 14.24 3.80
CA GLY A 11 -8.27 13.79 3.27
C GLY A 11 -8.15 13.00 1.95
N LEU A 12 -7.00 12.36 1.70
CA LEU A 12 -6.76 11.68 0.43
C LEU A 12 -7.36 10.28 0.40
N ASP A 13 -7.83 9.88 -0.76
CA ASP A 13 -8.18 8.49 -1.06
C ASP A 13 -6.90 7.67 -1.30
N THR A 14 -6.98 6.38 -1.00
CA THR A 14 -5.92 5.41 -1.30
C THR A 14 -6.46 4.27 -2.13
N MET A 15 -5.66 3.80 -3.08
CA MET A 15 -6.03 2.68 -3.93
C MET A 15 -4.83 1.77 -4.20
N VAL A 16 -5.11 0.49 -4.43
CA VAL A 16 -4.10 -0.48 -4.83
C VAL A 16 -4.09 -0.61 -6.34
N GLY A 17 -2.94 -0.32 -6.95
CA GLY A 17 -2.68 -0.47 -8.38
C GLY A 17 -1.18 -0.64 -8.63
N LYS A 18 -0.82 -1.24 -9.77
CA LYS A 18 0.54 -1.27 -10.28
C LYS A 18 0.63 -0.32 -11.48
N THR A 19 1.81 0.18 -11.77
CA THR A 19 2.02 0.96 -12.99
C THR A 19 2.28 0.02 -14.16
N GLU A 20 1.48 0.12 -15.20
CA GLU A 20 1.78 -0.45 -16.50
C GLU A 20 2.39 0.64 -17.37
N PHE A 21 3.70 0.54 -17.57
CA PHE A 21 4.47 1.53 -18.33
C PHE A 21 4.22 1.35 -19.82
N SER A 22 3.91 2.45 -20.51
CA SER A 22 3.83 2.43 -21.98
C SER A 22 5.23 2.42 -22.59
N GLU A 23 6.17 3.12 -21.95
CA GLU A 23 7.58 3.24 -22.34
C GLU A 23 8.43 3.45 -21.09
N CYS A 24 9.75 3.27 -21.20
CA CYS A 24 10.68 3.54 -20.09
C CYS A 24 10.34 2.77 -18.80
N ALA A 25 10.11 1.46 -18.86
CA ALA A 25 9.90 0.68 -17.65
C ALA A 25 11.18 0.70 -16.76
N PRO A 26 11.07 0.65 -15.41
CA PRO A 26 12.19 0.82 -14.48
C PRO A 26 13.39 -0.13 -14.70
N ASP A 27 13.14 -1.31 -15.24
CA ASP A 27 14.10 -2.36 -15.54
C ASP A 27 14.69 -2.27 -16.96
N THR A 28 14.17 -1.38 -17.80
CA THR A 28 14.70 -1.15 -19.14
C THR A 28 15.83 -0.14 -19.12
N LYS A 29 16.92 -0.42 -19.86
CA LYS A 29 17.99 0.55 -20.14
C LYS A 29 17.56 1.63 -21.15
N ALA A 30 16.28 1.63 -21.55
CA ALA A 30 15.78 2.45 -22.63
C ALA A 30 15.80 3.96 -22.31
N CYS A 31 15.81 4.34 -21.03
CA CYS A 31 15.64 5.73 -20.62
C CYS A 31 16.66 6.14 -19.55
N GLY A 32 17.19 7.35 -19.72
CA GLY A 32 18.19 7.98 -18.87
C GLY A 32 17.61 8.70 -17.66
N PRO A 33 18.49 9.26 -16.81
CA PRO A 33 18.07 10.09 -15.67
C PRO A 33 17.33 11.34 -16.15
N GLY A 34 16.10 11.54 -15.70
CA GLY A 34 15.27 12.71 -16.04
C GLY A 34 14.21 12.47 -17.10
N ASP A 35 14.25 11.32 -17.79
CA ASP A 35 13.24 10.97 -18.78
C ASP A 35 11.87 10.74 -18.11
N LEU A 36 10.81 11.23 -18.76
CA LEU A 36 9.44 11.01 -18.31
C LEU A 36 9.08 9.53 -18.48
N ARG A 37 8.53 8.93 -17.43
CA ARG A 37 8.01 7.57 -17.44
C ARG A 37 6.50 7.62 -17.51
N PHE A 38 5.95 7.30 -18.67
CA PHE A 38 4.52 7.25 -18.88
C PHE A 38 3.98 5.87 -18.55
N GLY A 39 2.80 5.85 -17.94
CA GLY A 39 2.11 4.62 -17.62
C GLY A 39 0.72 4.88 -17.08
N VAL A 40 -0.05 3.82 -17.02
CA VAL A 40 -1.41 3.82 -16.46
C VAL A 40 -1.43 3.01 -15.18
N ALA A 41 -2.30 3.38 -14.24
CA ALA A 41 -2.57 2.51 -13.11
C ALA A 41 -3.34 1.29 -13.62
N ASN A 42 -2.83 0.09 -13.37
CA ASN A 42 -3.51 -1.16 -13.65
C ASN A 42 -3.81 -1.87 -12.32
N PRO A 43 -5.07 -2.17 -12.01
CA PRO A 43 -5.41 -2.86 -10.77
C PRO A 43 -5.10 -4.38 -10.80
N VAL A 44 -5.01 -4.99 -11.98
CA VAL A 44 -4.93 -6.45 -12.13
C VAL A 44 -3.58 -6.99 -11.69
N GLY A 45 -3.61 -7.87 -10.69
CA GLY A 45 -2.41 -8.43 -10.09
C GLY A 45 -1.55 -7.40 -9.36
N ALA A 46 -2.10 -6.22 -9.06
CA ALA A 46 -1.43 -5.27 -8.17
C ALA A 46 -1.31 -5.87 -6.77
N VAL A 47 -0.20 -5.62 -6.07
CA VAL A 47 0.07 -6.21 -4.75
C VAL A 47 0.33 -5.11 -3.73
N CYS A 48 -0.39 -5.17 -2.61
CA CYS A 48 -0.16 -4.33 -1.43
C CYS A 48 -0.04 -5.22 -0.20
N SER A 49 1.19 -5.48 0.25
CA SER A 49 1.46 -6.35 1.39
C SER A 49 2.29 -5.67 2.49
N SER A 50 2.27 -6.24 3.69
CA SER A 50 3.07 -5.80 4.84
C SER A 50 2.86 -4.31 5.17
N ALA A 51 3.90 -3.47 5.09
CA ALA A 51 3.81 -2.05 5.37
C ALA A 51 2.90 -1.29 4.38
N CYS A 52 2.69 -1.79 3.16
CA CYS A 52 1.76 -1.16 2.20
C CYS A 52 0.33 -1.11 2.77
N THR A 53 -0.11 -2.16 3.44
CA THR A 53 -1.46 -2.23 4.04
C THR A 53 -1.67 -1.17 5.11
N MET A 54 -0.60 -0.77 5.82
CA MET A 54 -0.67 0.38 6.71
C MET A 54 -0.91 1.67 5.94
N VAL A 55 -0.22 1.88 4.81
CA VAL A 55 -0.42 3.07 3.95
C VAL A 55 -1.83 3.11 3.39
N LEU A 56 -2.33 1.98 2.88
CA LEU A 56 -3.71 1.82 2.40
C LEU A 56 -4.74 2.19 3.49
N ALA A 57 -4.52 1.78 4.74
CA ALA A 57 -5.41 2.14 5.85
C ALA A 57 -5.52 3.67 6.06
N GLY A 58 -4.53 4.45 5.61
CA GLY A 58 -4.50 5.90 5.71
C GLY A 58 -5.62 6.64 4.97
N GLY A 59 -6.17 6.06 3.90
CA GLY A 59 -7.12 6.77 3.03
C GLY A 59 -8.48 7.03 3.66
N VAL A 60 -9.12 8.15 3.28
CA VAL A 60 -10.53 8.43 3.66
C VAL A 60 -11.49 7.51 2.94
N ARG A 61 -11.23 7.22 1.66
CA ARG A 61 -11.74 6.06 0.95
C ARG A 61 -10.58 5.15 0.57
N ARG A 62 -10.81 3.85 0.60
CA ARG A 62 -9.80 2.80 0.43
C ARG A 62 -10.29 1.81 -0.59
N LEU A 63 -9.62 1.77 -1.75
CA LEU A 63 -10.09 1.00 -2.90
C LEU A 63 -9.10 -0.11 -3.25
N ALA A 64 -9.63 -1.28 -3.56
CA ALA A 64 -8.89 -2.33 -4.26
C ALA A 64 -9.83 -3.06 -5.24
N ASP A 65 -9.30 -3.42 -6.40
CA ASP A 65 -9.97 -4.29 -7.35
C ASP A 65 -9.98 -5.73 -6.80
N SER A 66 -10.98 -6.52 -7.16
CA SER A 66 -11.06 -7.93 -6.74
C SER A 66 -9.89 -8.79 -7.26
N ARG A 67 -9.16 -8.32 -8.27
CA ARG A 67 -7.97 -8.93 -8.86
C ARG A 67 -6.67 -8.33 -8.32
N ALA A 68 -6.75 -7.38 -7.37
CA ALA A 68 -5.59 -6.92 -6.62
C ALA A 68 -5.42 -7.77 -5.35
N PHE A 69 -4.17 -7.95 -4.93
CA PHE A 69 -3.82 -8.73 -3.76
C PHE A 69 -3.45 -7.79 -2.61
N VAL A 70 -4.28 -7.77 -1.55
CA VAL A 70 -3.97 -7.06 -0.32
C VAL A 70 -3.63 -8.08 0.77
N GLY A 71 -2.42 -7.98 1.29
CA GLY A 71 -1.83 -8.97 2.18
C GLY A 71 -1.42 -8.39 3.53
N ILE A 72 -1.61 -9.17 4.57
CA ILE A 72 -1.06 -8.91 5.90
C ILE A 72 0.12 -9.86 6.15
N HIS A 73 1.09 -9.39 6.93
CA HIS A 73 2.32 -10.11 7.25
C HIS A 73 2.64 -9.91 8.73
N ARG A 74 3.39 -10.85 9.32
CA ARG A 74 3.87 -10.68 10.69
C ARG A 74 4.84 -9.51 10.76
N ILE A 75 4.66 -8.66 11.76
CA ILE A 75 5.55 -7.52 11.95
C ILE A 75 6.77 -7.99 12.75
N MET A 76 7.95 -7.80 12.17
CA MET A 76 9.24 -8.06 12.80
C MET A 76 10.14 -6.83 12.67
N LEU A 77 11.05 -6.64 13.63
CA LEU A 77 12.02 -5.55 13.59
C LEU A 77 13.42 -6.09 13.29
N PRO A 78 14.20 -5.41 12.41
CA PRO A 78 15.61 -5.73 12.23
C PRO A 78 16.39 -5.33 13.48
N THR A 79 17.17 -6.24 14.02
CA THR A 79 18.07 -6.00 15.17
C THR A 79 19.46 -6.52 14.86
N ALA A 80 20.49 -5.74 15.18
CA ALA A 80 21.87 -6.19 15.08
C ALA A 80 22.20 -7.13 16.25
N LYS A 81 22.54 -8.38 15.94
CA LYS A 81 23.11 -9.35 16.89
C LYS A 81 24.54 -9.71 16.49
N LYS A 82 25.40 -10.01 17.47
CA LYS A 82 26.70 -10.64 17.21
C LYS A 82 26.49 -12.14 17.10
N ILE A 83 26.77 -12.71 15.93
CA ILE A 83 26.74 -14.16 15.68
C ILE A 83 28.14 -14.53 15.19
N HIS A 84 28.82 -15.45 15.89
CA HIS A 84 30.22 -15.82 15.60
C HIS A 84 31.17 -14.61 15.45
N GLY A 85 31.02 -13.59 16.31
CA GLY A 85 31.83 -12.37 16.27
C GLY A 85 31.46 -11.36 15.16
N LYS A 86 30.63 -11.74 14.19
CA LYS A 86 30.15 -10.86 13.11
C LYS A 86 28.83 -10.18 13.50
N LYS A 87 28.69 -8.89 13.21
CA LYS A 87 27.39 -8.19 13.32
C LYS A 87 26.49 -8.67 12.19
N THR A 88 25.36 -9.27 12.55
CA THR A 88 24.34 -9.76 11.62
C THR A 88 23.00 -9.12 11.98
N ILE A 89 22.27 -8.65 10.98
CA ILE A 89 20.88 -8.19 11.17
C ILE A 89 19.99 -9.43 11.19
N VAL A 90 19.24 -9.60 12.27
CA VAL A 90 18.21 -10.63 12.39
C VAL A 90 16.86 -9.99 12.61
N LEU A 91 15.82 -10.60 12.07
CA LEU A 91 14.45 -10.21 12.36
C LEU A 91 14.04 -10.80 13.71
N VAL A 92 13.45 -9.98 14.56
CA VAL A 92 12.91 -10.42 15.85
C VAL A 92 11.44 -9.99 15.97
N PRO A 93 10.61 -10.74 16.70
CA PRO A 93 9.24 -10.33 17.01
C PRO A 93 9.23 -8.95 17.66
N ILE A 94 8.21 -8.16 17.33
CA ILE A 94 8.03 -6.85 17.93
C ILE A 94 7.70 -6.95 19.42
N PRO A 95 8.18 -6.02 20.26
CA PRO A 95 7.77 -5.94 21.65
C PRO A 95 6.31 -5.46 21.77
N LYS A 96 5.62 -5.84 22.85
CA LYS A 96 4.20 -5.54 23.09
C LYS A 96 3.84 -4.04 23.00
N TRP A 97 4.77 -3.15 23.35
CA TRP A 97 4.52 -1.71 23.22
C TRP A 97 4.44 -1.26 21.75
N TYR A 98 5.22 -1.88 20.86
CA TYR A 98 5.19 -1.58 19.43
C TYR A 98 3.94 -2.19 18.79
N GLU A 99 3.52 -3.37 19.24
CA GLU A 99 2.25 -3.97 18.84
C GLU A 99 1.07 -3.04 19.17
N ARG A 100 1.01 -2.52 20.41
CA ARG A 100 0.03 -1.50 20.80
C ARG A 100 0.10 -0.22 19.95
N LYS A 101 1.30 0.18 19.54
CA LYS A 101 1.48 1.35 18.66
C LYS A 101 0.88 1.10 17.27
N VAL A 102 1.06 -0.09 16.72
CA VAL A 102 0.47 -0.48 15.44
C VAL A 102 -1.05 -0.64 15.56
N ASP A 103 -1.53 -1.18 16.67
CA ASP A 103 -2.95 -1.31 16.97
C ASP A 103 -3.65 0.05 17.10
N SER A 104 -3.03 1.00 17.83
CA SER A 104 -3.47 2.41 17.88
C SER A 104 -3.55 3.01 16.48
N TYR A 105 -2.54 2.78 15.65
CA TYR A 105 -2.53 3.27 14.28
C TYR A 105 -3.73 2.73 13.47
N PHE A 106 -3.98 1.42 13.48
CA PHE A 106 -5.11 0.85 12.75
C PHE A 106 -6.46 1.35 13.31
N THR A 107 -6.56 1.52 14.62
CA THR A 107 -7.74 2.10 15.29
C THR A 107 -7.99 3.54 14.85
N GLU A 108 -6.95 4.39 14.84
CA GLU A 108 -7.02 5.77 14.33
C GLU A 108 -7.43 5.82 12.85
N MET A 109 -6.98 4.85 12.07
CA MET A 109 -7.37 4.67 10.67
C MET A 109 -8.74 3.99 10.49
N LYS A 110 -9.48 3.73 11.57
CA LYS A 110 -10.79 3.06 11.57
C LYS A 110 -10.76 1.68 10.91
N ALA A 111 -9.64 0.99 10.97
CA ALA A 111 -9.53 -0.41 10.56
C ALA A 111 -9.97 -1.35 11.70
N GLY A 112 -10.29 -2.59 11.35
CA GLY A 112 -10.81 -3.60 12.26
C GLY A 112 -9.81 -3.98 13.35
N SER A 113 -10.31 -4.08 14.58
CA SER A 113 -9.50 -4.30 15.79
C SER A 113 -8.74 -5.64 15.82
N TRP A 114 -9.11 -6.60 14.99
CA TRP A 114 -8.46 -7.91 14.96
C TRP A 114 -7.23 -7.98 14.05
N ILE A 115 -6.97 -6.95 13.23
CA ILE A 115 -5.93 -6.99 12.20
C ILE A 115 -4.53 -7.29 12.74
N VAL A 116 -4.14 -6.66 13.85
CA VAL A 116 -2.81 -6.84 14.44
C VAL A 116 -2.66 -8.24 14.99
N SER A 117 -3.70 -8.76 15.64
CA SER A 117 -3.72 -10.14 16.12
C SER A 117 -3.62 -11.16 14.98
N ALA A 118 -4.25 -10.89 13.84
CA ALA A 118 -4.12 -11.73 12.66
C ALA A 118 -2.73 -11.64 12.04
N MET A 119 -2.13 -10.45 11.95
CA MET A 119 -0.74 -10.27 11.50
C MET A 119 0.22 -11.12 12.32
N GLN A 120 0.10 -11.12 13.64
CA GLN A 120 1.03 -11.82 14.53
C GLN A 120 0.92 -13.35 14.50
N LYS A 121 -0.18 -13.90 13.96
CA LYS A 121 -0.38 -15.35 13.79
C LYS A 121 0.22 -15.90 12.49
N ILE A 122 0.66 -15.03 11.60
CA ILE A 122 1.24 -15.43 10.30
C ILE A 122 2.68 -15.90 10.53
N PRO A 123 3.13 -17.00 9.89
CA PRO A 123 4.53 -17.42 9.92
C PRO A 123 5.47 -16.32 9.41
N ASP A 124 6.70 -16.28 9.94
CA ASP A 124 7.68 -15.20 9.69
C ASP A 124 8.06 -15.04 8.21
N ASP A 125 7.91 -16.08 7.39
CA ASP A 125 8.26 -16.13 5.97
C ASP A 125 7.05 -16.07 5.03
N SER A 126 5.85 -15.85 5.57
CA SER A 126 4.59 -16.05 4.86
C SER A 126 3.73 -14.78 4.81
N ILE A 127 2.97 -14.58 3.74
CA ILE A 127 1.98 -13.49 3.63
C ILE A 127 0.60 -14.12 3.56
N ARG A 128 -0.35 -13.59 4.32
CA ARG A 128 -1.77 -13.94 4.16
C ARG A 128 -2.44 -12.88 3.30
N TYR A 129 -2.78 -13.25 2.07
CA TYR A 129 -3.64 -12.45 1.22
C TYR A 129 -5.09 -12.61 1.66
N LEU A 130 -5.78 -11.48 1.81
CA LEU A 130 -7.15 -11.43 2.25
C LEU A 130 -8.07 -11.34 1.04
N VAL A 131 -9.19 -12.04 1.09
CA VAL A 131 -10.22 -11.90 0.06
C VAL A 131 -11.07 -10.66 0.30
N THR A 132 -11.82 -10.22 -0.72
CA THR A 132 -12.56 -8.94 -0.70
C THR A 132 -13.45 -8.76 0.52
N TYR A 133 -14.17 -9.80 0.97
CA TYR A 133 -15.04 -9.68 2.15
C TYR A 133 -14.24 -9.46 3.43
N GLU A 134 -13.07 -10.10 3.58
CA GLU A 134 -12.20 -9.91 4.75
C GLU A 134 -11.61 -8.51 4.76
N LEU A 135 -11.27 -7.98 3.57
CA LEU A 135 -10.78 -6.61 3.43
C LEU A 135 -11.84 -5.57 3.80
N LEU A 136 -13.10 -5.81 3.45
CA LEU A 136 -14.23 -4.96 3.81
C LEU A 136 -14.57 -5.09 5.31
N ASP A 137 -14.57 -6.31 5.86
CA ASP A 137 -14.82 -6.57 7.29
C ASP A 137 -13.77 -5.91 8.19
N LEU A 138 -12.49 -6.05 7.83
CA LEU A 138 -11.41 -5.32 8.47
C LEU A 138 -11.40 -3.83 8.17
N ASN A 139 -12.29 -3.36 7.30
CA ASN A 139 -12.27 -2.00 6.80
C ASN A 139 -10.86 -1.59 6.32
N LEU A 140 -10.11 -2.52 5.72
CA LEU A 140 -8.85 -2.25 5.03
C LEU A 140 -9.11 -1.67 3.65
N ILE A 141 -10.23 -2.05 3.04
CA ILE A 141 -10.86 -1.32 1.94
C ILE A 141 -12.25 -0.88 2.41
N THR A 142 -12.71 0.28 1.94
CA THR A 142 -14.08 0.77 2.17
C THR A 142 -15.01 0.40 1.04
N GLU A 143 -14.45 0.16 -0.15
CA GLU A 143 -15.20 -0.20 -1.35
C GLU A 143 -14.28 -0.95 -2.32
N THR A 144 -14.88 -1.72 -3.22
CA THR A 144 -14.17 -2.21 -4.40
C THR A 144 -14.02 -1.06 -5.40
N GLY A 145 -12.91 -1.03 -6.12
CA GLY A 145 -12.71 0.02 -7.12
C GLY A 145 -11.54 -0.25 -8.03
N HIS A 146 -11.60 0.33 -9.21
CA HIS A 146 -10.58 0.18 -10.23
C HIS A 146 -9.71 1.44 -10.25
N GLY A 147 -8.42 1.29 -9.94
CA GLY A 147 -7.52 2.43 -9.83
C GLY A 147 -7.27 3.15 -11.16
N ASP A 148 -7.38 2.42 -12.27
CA ASP A 148 -7.34 2.95 -13.64
C ASP A 148 -8.35 4.08 -13.86
N THR A 149 -9.61 3.93 -13.43
CA THR A 149 -10.68 4.93 -13.65
C THR A 149 -10.43 6.24 -12.90
N ARG A 150 -9.73 6.20 -11.77
CA ARG A 150 -9.45 7.39 -10.94
C ARG A 150 -8.21 8.15 -11.39
N THR A 151 -7.37 7.53 -12.20
CA THR A 151 -6.16 8.14 -12.78
C THR A 151 -6.19 8.20 -14.29
N SER A 152 -7.29 7.80 -14.94
CA SER A 152 -7.39 7.80 -16.39
C SER A 152 -7.40 9.22 -16.93
N ILE A 153 -7.08 9.38 -18.22
CA ILE A 153 -7.18 10.69 -18.88
C ILE A 153 -8.60 11.27 -18.84
N ASP A 154 -9.63 10.45 -18.58
CA ASP A 154 -11.02 10.91 -18.56
C ASP A 154 -11.31 11.83 -17.38
N ILE A 155 -10.56 11.73 -16.26
CA ILE A 155 -10.67 12.70 -15.17
C ILE A 155 -10.23 14.12 -15.57
N CYS A 156 -9.53 14.25 -16.69
CA CYS A 156 -9.18 15.56 -17.28
C CYS A 156 -10.21 16.09 -18.27
N LYS A 157 -11.21 15.27 -18.62
CA LYS A 157 -12.31 15.64 -19.53
C LYS A 157 -13.57 16.07 -18.78
N THR A 158 -13.59 15.97 -17.44
CA THR A 158 -14.71 16.42 -16.61
C THR A 158 -14.86 17.95 -16.64
N THR A 159 -16.03 18.46 -16.25
CA THR A 159 -16.27 19.91 -16.11
C THR A 159 -16.62 20.24 -14.65
N PRO A 160 -15.73 20.89 -13.88
CA PRO A 160 -14.35 21.26 -14.23
C PRO A 160 -13.39 20.04 -14.30
N PRO A 161 -12.25 20.14 -15.01
CA PRO A 161 -11.22 19.09 -14.99
C PRO A 161 -10.64 18.90 -13.59
N ALA A 162 -10.15 17.69 -13.29
CA ALA A 162 -9.43 17.44 -12.05
C ALA A 162 -8.14 18.30 -11.95
N GLY A 163 -7.84 18.81 -10.74
CA GLY A 163 -6.77 19.80 -10.54
C GLY A 163 -5.34 19.28 -10.81
N ASN A 164 -5.15 17.96 -10.85
CA ASN A 164 -3.88 17.30 -11.16
C ASN A 164 -3.64 17.10 -12.67
N CYS A 165 -4.57 17.51 -13.53
CA CYS A 165 -4.40 17.42 -14.98
C CYS A 165 -3.32 18.39 -15.48
N ARG A 166 -2.45 17.89 -16.37
CA ARG A 166 -1.32 18.64 -16.96
C ARG A 166 -1.21 18.29 -18.44
N THR A 167 -0.93 19.29 -19.28
CA THR A 167 -0.53 19.08 -20.67
C THR A 167 0.96 18.78 -20.72
N VAL A 168 1.35 17.64 -21.27
CA VAL A 168 2.76 17.32 -21.52
C VAL A 168 3.02 17.61 -22.99
N ARG A 169 3.97 18.50 -23.31
CA ARG A 169 4.45 18.65 -24.69
C ARG A 169 5.41 17.49 -24.95
N GLN A 170 5.09 16.68 -25.97
CA GLN A 170 6.02 15.70 -26.53
C GLN A 170 7.06 16.41 -27.41
#